data_AF-A0A160PA51-F1
#
_entry.id   AF-A0A160PA51-F1
#
_cell.length_a   1.000
_cell.length_b   1.000
_cell.length_c   1.000
_cell.angle_alpha   90.00
_cell.angle_beta   90.00
_cell.angle_gamma   90.00
#
_symmetry.space_group_name_H-M   'P 1'
#
loop_
_entity.id
_entity.type
_entity.pdbx_description
1 polymer ?
#
loop_
_entity_poly.entity_id
_entity_poly.type
_entity_poly.pdbx_seq_one_letter_code
_entity_poly.pdbx_strand_id
1 'polypeptide(L)'
;MAALAHREEAIDPVTVLWEAQVRGVLAAGITPPEVVALLSVPAGSACYWGTRIVENALLTRARHTADQVTAYTADPSNGVHQLIAGSRRALAGLASVRHRWQHATRPAVPVPARPEAAASRAGPRRPTTTSPSPFPPSSSPRPAAGRTP
;
A
#
# COMPACT_ATOMS: atom_id res chain seq x y z
N MET A 1 3.96 10.39 -7.54
CA MET A 1 4.34 10.84 -6.18
C MET A 1 4.61 9.68 -5.24
N ALA A 2 3.63 8.83 -4.90
CA ALA A 2 3.84 7.69 -4.00
C ALA A 2 4.98 6.75 -4.45
N ALA A 3 5.15 6.55 -5.76
CA ALA A 3 6.23 5.70 -6.28
C ALA A 3 7.64 6.27 -6.12
N LEU A 4 7.83 7.60 -6.20
CA LEU A 4 9.12 8.25 -5.95
C LEU A 4 9.42 8.23 -4.44
N ALA A 5 8.41 8.55 -3.62
CA ALA A 5 8.51 8.49 -2.17
C ALA A 5 8.82 7.06 -1.66
N HIS A 6 8.23 6.04 -2.28
CA HIS A 6 8.54 4.63 -1.96
C HIS A 6 9.94 4.19 -2.37
N ARG A 7 10.57 4.90 -3.32
CA ARG A 7 11.96 4.67 -3.75
C ARG A 7 12.95 5.56 -3.02
N GLU A 8 12.48 6.37 -2.07
CA GLU A 8 13.28 7.36 -1.33
C GLU A 8 14.01 8.36 -2.24
N GLU A 9 13.48 8.57 -3.45
CA GLU A 9 14.06 9.47 -4.44
C GLU A 9 13.62 10.91 -4.17
N ALA A 10 14.49 11.87 -4.47
CA ALA A 10 14.21 13.29 -4.26
C ALA A 10 12.97 13.73 -5.06
N ILE A 11 12.10 14.50 -4.40
CA ILE A 11 10.90 15.05 -5.02
C ILE A 11 11.23 16.48 -5.48
N ASP A 12 11.95 16.59 -6.59
CA ASP A 12 12.21 17.86 -7.27
C ASP A 12 11.41 17.96 -8.60
N PRO A 13 11.19 19.18 -9.12
CA PRO A 13 10.38 19.38 -10.33
C PRO A 13 10.88 18.65 -11.58
N VAL A 14 12.20 18.48 -11.74
CA VAL A 14 12.80 17.79 -12.89
C VAL A 14 12.54 16.29 -12.78
N THR A 15 12.73 15.72 -11.60
CA THR A 15 12.45 14.30 -11.32
C THR A 15 10.96 13.99 -11.47
N VAL A 16 10.07 14.87 -11.01
CA VAL A 16 8.61 14.69 -11.18
C VAL A 16 8.21 14.75 -12.65
N LEU A 17 8.81 15.66 -13.44
CA LEU A 17 8.51 15.78 -14.86
C LEU A 17 9.00 14.57 -15.66
N TRP A 18 10.23 14.11 -15.38
CA TRP A 18 10.77 12.88 -15.98
C TRP A 18 9.86 11.68 -15.69
N GLU A 19 9.43 11.54 -14.44
CA GLU A 19 8.55 10.45 -14.03
C GLU A 19 7.14 10.57 -14.65
N ALA A 20 6.63 11.80 -14.83
CA ALA A 20 5.37 12.06 -15.53
C ALA A 20 5.45 11.68 -17.02
N GLN A 21 6.60 11.90 -17.65
CA GLN A 21 6.87 11.46 -19.02
C GLN A 21 6.93 9.94 -19.12
N VAL A 22 7.70 9.27 -18.25
CA VAL A 22 7.83 7.80 -18.23
C VAL A 22 6.48 7.12 -18.00
N ARG A 23 5.59 7.72 -17.21
CA ARG A 23 4.23 7.21 -16.97
C ARG A 23 3.20 7.61 -18.04
N GLY A 24 3.58 8.39 -19.05
CA GLY A 24 2.68 8.85 -20.11
C GLY A 24 1.63 9.86 -19.63
N VAL A 25 1.78 10.46 -18.44
CA VAL A 25 0.83 11.45 -17.90
C VAL A 25 0.82 12.73 -18.73
N LEU A 26 1.96 13.09 -19.33
CA LEU A 26 2.05 14.23 -20.25
C LEU A 26 1.27 13.99 -21.56
N ALA A 27 1.07 12.73 -21.96
CA ALA A 27 0.26 12.38 -23.12
C ALA A 27 -1.24 12.48 -22.86
N ALA A 28 -1.66 12.61 -21.58
CA ALA A 28 -3.05 12.80 -21.18
C ALA A 28 -3.50 14.27 -21.20
N GLY A 29 -2.72 15.16 -21.82
CA GLY A 29 -3.04 16.57 -21.98
C GLY A 29 -2.52 17.49 -20.89
N ILE A 30 -1.73 16.98 -19.93
CA ILE A 30 -1.06 17.80 -18.91
C ILE A 30 0.28 18.29 -19.48
N THR A 31 0.46 19.60 -19.55
CA THR A 31 1.66 20.18 -20.14
C THR A 31 2.80 20.32 -19.10
N PRO A 32 4.07 20.23 -19.52
CA PRO A 32 5.21 20.44 -18.61
C PRO A 32 5.16 21.76 -17.80
N PRO A 33 4.77 22.91 -18.38
CA PRO A 33 4.62 24.15 -17.61
C PRO A 33 3.55 24.08 -16.52
N GLU A 34 2.44 23.36 -16.76
CA GLU A 34 1.39 23.17 -15.75
C GLU A 34 1.90 22.34 -14.57
N VAL A 35 2.73 21.32 -14.81
CA VAL A 35 3.37 20.53 -13.75
C VAL A 35 4.30 21.40 -12.91
N VAL A 36 5.16 22.20 -13.56
CA VAL A 36 6.10 23.09 -12.87
C VAL A 36 5.35 24.17 -12.10
N ALA A 37 4.31 24.77 -12.69
CA ALA A 37 3.47 25.76 -12.04
C ALA A 37 2.79 25.17 -10.79
N LEU A 38 2.23 23.96 -10.89
CA LEU A 38 1.61 23.27 -9.75
C LEU A 38 2.59 23.02 -8.60
N LEU A 39 3.83 22.63 -8.90
CA LEU A 39 4.88 22.39 -7.90
C LEU A 39 5.42 23.69 -7.29
N SER A 40 5.33 24.80 -8.02
CA SER A 40 5.82 26.11 -7.57
C SER A 40 4.83 26.85 -6.67
N VAL A 41 3.55 26.46 -6.67
CA VAL A 41 2.53 27.07 -5.81
C VAL A 41 2.71 26.57 -4.37
N PRO A 42 3.01 27.45 -3.39
CA PRO A 42 3.06 27.04 -2.00
C PRO A 42 1.63 26.71 -1.55
N ALA A 43 1.33 25.41 -1.46
CA ALA A 43 0.02 24.95 -1.05
C ALA A 43 -0.27 25.22 0.44
N GLY A 44 0.70 25.65 1.26
CA GLY A 44 0.55 25.72 2.72
C GLY A 44 0.83 24.36 3.37
N SER A 45 0.28 24.10 4.55
CA SER A 45 0.62 22.89 5.32
C SER A 45 0.13 21.61 4.63
N ALA A 46 1.06 20.70 4.30
CA ALA A 46 0.74 19.40 3.73
C ALA A 46 -0.16 18.55 4.65
N CYS A 47 -0.01 18.71 5.97
CA CYS A 47 -0.87 18.02 6.95
C CYS A 47 -2.33 18.50 6.83
N TYR A 48 -2.53 19.82 6.71
CA TYR A 48 -3.87 20.40 6.52
C TYR A 48 -4.55 19.88 5.25
N TRP A 49 -3.85 19.91 4.12
CA TRP A 49 -4.41 19.42 2.87
C TRP A 49 -4.59 17.91 2.85
N GLY A 50 -3.69 17.16 3.49
CA GLY A 50 -3.86 15.73 3.69
C GLY A 50 -5.19 15.41 4.38
N THR A 51 -5.49 16.09 5.49
CA THR A 51 -6.77 15.96 6.19
C THR A 51 -7.95 16.34 5.29
N ARG A 52 -7.90 17.50 4.63
CA ARG A 52 -9.00 17.96 3.76
C ARG A 52 -9.25 17.06 2.56
N ILE A 53 -8.22 16.50 1.96
CA ILE A 53 -8.35 15.55 0.85
C ILE A 53 -9.01 14.26 1.33
N VAL A 54 -8.60 13.72 2.49
CA VAL A 54 -9.21 12.49 3.00
C VAL A 54 -10.66 12.71 3.44
N GLU A 55 -10.98 13.83 4.08
CA GLU A 55 -12.36 14.21 4.41
C GLU A 55 -13.24 14.29 3.14
N ASN A 56 -12.78 15.00 2.11
CA ASN A 56 -13.52 15.11 0.85
C ASN A 56 -13.66 13.77 0.14
N ALA A 57 -12.62 12.93 0.15
CA ALA A 57 -12.67 11.60 -0.43
C ALA A 57 -13.70 10.71 0.30
N LEU A 58 -13.79 10.83 1.63
CA LEU A 58 -14.79 10.10 2.42
C LEU A 58 -16.21 10.55 2.10
N LEU A 59 -16.45 11.87 2.03
CA LEU A 59 -17.75 12.42 1.64
C LEU A 59 -18.16 12.01 0.23
N THR A 60 -17.21 12.07 -0.72
CA THR A 60 -17.43 11.62 -2.11
C THR A 60 -17.78 10.14 -2.16
N ARG A 61 -17.09 9.31 -1.35
CA ARG A 61 -17.40 7.88 -1.27
C ARG A 61 -18.80 7.63 -0.68
N ALA A 62 -19.18 8.36 0.38
CA ALA A 62 -20.50 8.24 0.98
C ALA A 62 -21.61 8.62 -0.01
N ARG A 63 -21.42 9.72 -0.75
CA ARG A 63 -22.32 10.13 -1.83
C ARG A 63 -22.46 9.05 -2.90
N HIS A 64 -21.34 8.52 -3.39
CA HIS A 64 -21.36 7.45 -4.39
C HIS A 64 -22.10 6.20 -3.89
N THR A 65 -21.92 5.82 -2.61
CA THR A 65 -22.67 4.72 -2.01
C THR A 65 -24.18 5.01 -1.95
N ALA A 66 -24.57 6.24 -1.63
CA ALA A 66 -25.98 6.64 -1.65
C ALA A 66 -26.57 6.56 -3.06
N ASP A 67 -25.87 7.09 -4.07
CA ASP A 67 -26.29 7.04 -5.48
C ASP A 67 -26.48 5.58 -5.95
N GLN A 68 -25.60 4.66 -5.54
CA GLN A 68 -25.75 3.23 -5.84
C GLN A 68 -27.01 2.62 -5.19
N VAL A 69 -27.29 2.94 -3.92
CA VAL A 69 -28.51 2.47 -3.24
C VAL A 69 -29.76 3.02 -3.92
N THR A 70 -29.75 4.31 -4.27
CA THR A 70 -30.84 4.95 -5.02
C THR A 70 -31.06 4.28 -6.38
N ALA A 71 -29.98 3.92 -7.09
CA ALA A 71 -30.09 3.21 -8.37
C ALA A 71 -30.80 1.85 -8.22
N TYR A 72 -30.50 1.06 -7.16
CA TYR A 72 -31.22 -0.18 -6.90
C TYR A 72 -32.72 0.04 -6.63
N THR A 73 -33.08 1.14 -5.96
CA THR A 73 -34.49 1.47 -5.67
C THR A 73 -35.24 2.04 -6.88
N ALA A 74 -34.53 2.69 -7.80
CA ALA A 74 -35.13 3.36 -8.96
C ALA A 74 -35.42 2.39 -10.12
N ASP A 75 -34.71 1.26 -10.17
CA ASP A 75 -34.88 0.26 -11.23
C ASP A 75 -35.97 -0.76 -10.85
N PRO A 76 -37.12 -0.74 -11.55
CA PRO A 76 -38.27 -1.59 -11.25
C PRO A 76 -38.03 -3.07 -11.55
N SER A 77 -36.96 -3.42 -12.25
CA SER A 77 -36.58 -4.81 -12.51
C SER A 77 -35.90 -5.47 -11.29
N ASN A 78 -35.47 -4.68 -10.30
CA ASN A 78 -34.85 -5.20 -9.09
C ASN A 78 -35.89 -5.78 -8.11
N GLY A 79 -35.84 -7.10 -7.93
CA GLY A 79 -36.56 -7.76 -6.85
C GLY A 79 -36.01 -7.36 -5.46
N VAL A 80 -36.83 -7.54 -4.42
CA VAL A 80 -36.49 -7.21 -3.01
C VAL A 80 -35.16 -7.83 -2.58
N HIS A 81 -34.85 -9.06 -3.02
CA HIS A 81 -33.58 -9.71 -2.72
C HIS A 81 -32.37 -8.97 -3.31
N GLN A 82 -32.48 -8.44 -4.52
CA GLN A 82 -31.41 -7.66 -5.15
C GLN A 82 -31.22 -6.32 -4.47
N LEU A 83 -32.31 -5.66 -4.06
CA LEU A 83 -32.25 -4.43 -3.29
C LEU A 83 -31.50 -4.63 -1.97
N ILE A 84 -31.83 -5.69 -1.22
CA ILE A 84 -31.16 -6.00 0.05
C ILE A 84 -29.69 -6.37 -0.18
N ALA A 85 -29.41 -7.28 -1.11
CA ALA A 85 -28.05 -7.75 -1.38
C ALA A 85 -27.14 -6.63 -1.94
N GLY A 86 -27.66 -5.86 -2.91
CA GLY A 86 -26.98 -4.73 -3.53
C GLY A 86 -26.69 -3.61 -2.55
N SER A 87 -27.67 -3.23 -1.73
CA SER A 87 -27.50 -2.19 -0.70
C SER A 87 -26.48 -2.60 0.37
N ARG A 88 -26.53 -3.86 0.85
CA ARG A 88 -25.54 -4.38 1.81
C ARG A 88 -24.13 -4.35 1.22
N ARG A 89 -23.97 -4.73 -0.04
CA ARG A 89 -22.66 -4.68 -0.74
C ARG A 89 -22.15 -3.26 -0.87
N ALA A 90 -23.00 -2.31 -1.27
CA ALA A 90 -22.63 -0.89 -1.37
C ALA A 90 -22.17 -0.33 -0.02
N LEU A 91 -22.91 -0.62 1.06
CA LEU A 91 -22.57 -0.20 2.42
C LEU A 91 -21.30 -0.87 2.97
N ALA A 92 -21.04 -2.14 2.63
CA ALA A 92 -19.81 -2.82 3.04
C ALA A 92 -18.55 -2.11 2.51
N GLY A 93 -18.63 -1.58 1.27
CA GLY A 93 -17.55 -0.77 0.70
C GLY A 93 -17.26 0.50 1.50
N LEU A 94 -18.29 1.20 1.96
CA LEU A 94 -18.14 2.39 2.82
C LEU A 94 -17.63 2.00 4.22
N ALA A 95 -18.15 0.92 4.80
CA ALA A 95 -17.72 0.42 6.10
C ALA A 95 -16.23 0.02 6.12
N SER A 96 -15.72 -0.56 5.04
CA SER A 96 -14.29 -0.88 4.88
C SER A 96 -13.41 0.37 4.92
N VAL A 97 -13.81 1.45 4.25
CA VAL A 97 -13.09 2.73 4.29
C VAL A 97 -13.10 3.30 5.70
N ARG A 98 -14.27 3.32 6.36
CA ARG A 98 -14.39 3.78 7.75
C ARG A 98 -13.48 3.01 8.70
N HIS A 99 -13.43 1.69 8.58
CA HIS A 99 -12.59 0.84 9.42
C HIS A 99 -11.10 1.14 9.20
N ARG A 100 -10.64 1.28 7.95
CA ARG A 100 -9.25 1.64 7.65
C ARG A 100 -8.88 3.01 8.19
N TRP A 101 -9.77 4.00 8.06
CA TRP A 101 -9.57 5.33 8.65
C TRP A 101 -9.42 5.23 10.17
N GLN A 102 -10.33 4.52 10.85
CA GLN A 102 -10.24 4.31 12.29
C GLN A 102 -8.93 3.65 12.72
N HIS A 103 -8.43 2.66 11.96
CA HIS A 103 -7.12 2.05 12.22
C HIS A 103 -5.95 3.00 11.99
N ALA A 104 -5.98 3.78 10.90
CA ALA A 104 -4.90 4.69 10.55
C ALA A 104 -4.80 5.90 11.50
N THR A 105 -5.93 6.36 12.04
CA THR A 105 -6.00 7.55 12.92
C THR A 105 -6.01 7.17 14.40
N ARG A 106 -6.02 5.88 14.76
CA ARG A 106 -5.98 5.47 16.16
C ARG A 106 -4.64 5.90 16.76
N PRO A 107 -4.63 6.57 17.93
CA PRO A 107 -3.38 6.88 18.63
C PRO A 107 -2.61 5.58 18.88
N ALA A 108 -1.33 5.56 18.52
CA ALA A 108 -0.47 4.43 18.85
C ALA A 108 -0.43 4.29 20.38
N VAL A 109 -0.92 3.16 20.90
CA VAL A 109 -0.72 2.80 22.31
C VAL A 109 0.78 2.52 22.46
N PRO A 110 1.49 3.14 23.42
CA PRO A 110 2.89 2.83 23.67
C PRO A 110 3.03 1.33 23.97
N VAL A 111 3.69 0.60 23.10
CA VAL A 111 4.09 -0.78 23.39
C VAL A 111 5.18 -0.68 24.46
N PRO A 112 5.03 -1.31 25.64
CA PRO A 112 6.09 -1.31 26.64
C PRO A 112 7.35 -1.91 26.00
N ALA A 113 8.45 -1.17 26.07
CA ALA A 113 9.74 -1.63 25.56
C ALA A 113 10.05 -3.01 26.15
N ARG A 114 10.20 -4.00 25.27
CA ARG A 114 10.70 -5.31 25.65
C ARG A 114 12.09 -5.09 26.27
N PRO A 115 12.37 -5.52 27.50
CA PRO A 115 13.68 -5.33 28.10
C PRO A 115 14.73 -5.98 27.21
N GLU A 116 15.71 -5.19 26.75
CA GLU A 116 16.90 -5.70 26.10
C GLU A 116 17.54 -6.74 27.03
N ALA A 117 17.67 -7.97 26.54
CA ALA A 117 18.45 -8.99 27.21
C ALA A 117 19.88 -8.45 27.32
N ALA A 118 20.30 -8.17 28.55
CA ALA A 118 21.61 -7.65 28.87
C ALA A 118 22.70 -8.48 28.17
N ALA A 119 23.53 -7.79 27.39
CA ALA A 119 24.70 -8.36 26.74
C ALA A 119 25.56 -9.13 27.76
N SER A 120 25.59 -10.46 27.62
CA SER A 120 26.54 -11.29 28.36
C SER A 120 27.95 -10.99 27.85
N ARG A 121 28.70 -10.16 28.59
CA ARG A 121 30.16 -10.09 28.50
C ARG A 121 30.73 -11.44 28.95
N ALA A 122 31.05 -12.32 28.00
CA ALA A 122 32.02 -13.39 28.21
C ALA A 122 33.26 -13.05 27.38
N GLY A 123 34.41 -12.98 28.06
CA GLY A 123 35.65 -12.38 27.60
C GLY A 123 36.37 -13.07 26.42
N PRO A 124 37.58 -12.60 26.08
CA PRO A 124 38.27 -12.99 24.86
C PRO A 124 38.93 -14.37 25.02
N ARG A 125 38.61 -15.31 24.13
CA ARG A 125 39.43 -16.52 23.89
C ARG A 125 40.12 -16.42 22.53
N ARG A 126 41.44 -16.23 22.58
CA ARG A 126 42.41 -16.27 21.49
C ARG A 126 42.48 -17.69 20.87
N PRO A 127 42.86 -17.85 19.58
CA PRO A 127 42.58 -19.05 18.80
C PRO A 127 43.73 -20.06 18.81
N THR A 128 43.40 -21.35 18.67
CA THR A 128 44.34 -22.41 18.29
C THR A 128 43.65 -23.46 17.41
N THR A 129 43.94 -23.37 16.12
CA THR A 129 44.20 -24.42 15.11
C THR A 129 43.98 -25.89 15.48
N THR A 130 43.29 -26.65 14.61
CA THR A 130 43.75 -27.95 14.05
C THR A 130 42.89 -28.39 12.85
N SER A 131 43.58 -28.50 11.71
CA SER A 131 43.41 -29.19 10.42
C SER A 131 42.05 -29.64 9.81
N PRO A 132 41.98 -29.63 8.45
CA PRO A 132 40.81 -30.03 7.67
C PRO A 132 40.82 -31.55 7.40
N SER A 133 39.64 -32.15 7.27
CA SER A 133 39.50 -33.46 6.63
C SER A 133 38.24 -33.49 5.75
N PRO A 134 38.31 -34.04 4.52
CA PRO A 134 37.33 -33.85 3.47
C PRO A 134 36.29 -34.96 3.49
N PHE A 135 35.01 -34.63 3.31
CA PHE A 135 34.02 -35.62 2.88
C PHE A 135 33.11 -35.07 1.75
N PRO A 136 32.75 -35.93 0.78
CA PRO A 136 32.41 -35.56 -0.60
C PRO A 136 30.92 -35.21 -0.81
N PRO A 137 30.56 -34.65 -1.98
CA PRO A 137 29.20 -34.20 -2.29
C PRO A 137 28.18 -35.34 -2.42
N SER A 138 26.98 -35.08 -1.91
CA SER A 138 25.79 -35.93 -2.06
C SER A 138 25.27 -35.88 -3.51
N SER A 139 25.38 -37.01 -4.21
CA SER A 139 24.77 -37.24 -5.52
C SER A 139 23.34 -37.75 -5.38
N SER A 140 22.39 -37.05 -5.99
CA SER A 140 21.01 -37.50 -6.24
C SER A 140 20.96 -38.72 -7.16
N PRO A 141 19.86 -39.49 -7.12
CA PRO A 141 19.19 -39.80 -8.39
C PRO A 141 17.65 -39.80 -8.35
N ARG A 142 17.08 -39.30 -9.45
CA ARG A 142 15.71 -39.49 -10.00
C ARG A 142 15.90 -40.33 -11.29
N PRO A 143 14.91 -40.96 -11.97
CA PRO A 143 13.51 -41.36 -11.69
C PRO A 143 13.26 -42.88 -11.94
N ALA A 144 12.03 -43.37 -11.73
CA ALA A 144 11.49 -44.48 -12.54
C ALA A 144 9.96 -44.35 -12.67
N ALA A 145 9.50 -44.09 -13.90
CA ALA A 145 8.10 -44.15 -14.29
C ALA A 145 7.82 -45.58 -14.80
N GLY A 146 6.91 -46.30 -14.12
CA GLY A 146 6.39 -47.59 -14.57
C GLY A 146 5.10 -47.40 -15.38
N ARG A 147 5.10 -47.89 -16.61
CA ARG A 147 3.96 -47.98 -17.55
C ARG A 147 3.78 -49.46 -17.89
N THR A 148 2.56 -50.00 -17.78
CA THR A 148 2.00 -51.18 -18.50
C THR A 148 0.57 -51.46 -18.02
N PRO A 149 -0.25 -52.26 -18.71
CA PRO A 149 -0.09 -52.85 -20.05
C PRO A 149 -1.02 -52.24 -21.12
#